data_AF-A0A7S1HJM7-F1
#
_entry.id   AF-A0A7S1HJM7-F1
#
_cell.length_a   1.000
_cell.length_b   1.000
_cell.length_c   1.000
_cell.angle_alpha   90.00
_cell.angle_beta   90.00
_cell.angle_gamma   90.00
#
_symmetry.space_group_name_H-M   'P 1'
#
loop_
_entity.id
_entity.type
_entity.pdbx_description
1 polymer ?
#
loop_
_entity_poly.entity_id
_entity_poly.type
_entity_poly.pdbx_seq_one_letter_code
_entity_poly.pdbx_strand_id
1 'polypeptide(L)'
;TTNANPGQSQKQLVPGGMSQSRLGVNVTEDMGGGLKAIANMEHRLNSDTGAIAAADFWRQVWVGLQSSDFGQIRLGRQYNILFDAYTSTFASFRYSPYIEAFKPELGMALGARQSNMVKYLAEFGSLRVELQASAGEGVPGVPDKSIGGLLRYAMGPFAVAGAYQEVQEAAGGKVKENLIGVSYT
;
A
#
# COMPACT_ATOMS: atom_id res chain seq x y z
N THR A 1 -22.77 7.85 11.85
CA THR A 1 -24.20 8.15 11.63
C THR A 1 -24.28 9.05 10.41
N THR A 2 -24.82 8.57 9.30
CA THR A 2 -25.12 9.43 8.15
C THR A 2 -26.46 10.11 8.45
N ASN A 3 -26.49 11.44 8.41
CA ASN A 3 -27.71 12.22 8.65
C ASN A 3 -28.63 12.19 7.41
N ALA A 4 -28.84 11.01 6.84
CA ALA A 4 -29.45 10.86 5.53
C ALA A 4 -30.97 11.12 5.55
N ASN A 5 -31.63 11.12 6.72
CA ASN A 5 -33.05 11.46 6.89
C ASN A 5 -33.34 11.94 8.33
N PRO A 6 -33.51 13.25 8.57
CA PRO A 6 -33.92 13.78 9.88
C PRO A 6 -35.28 13.20 10.30
N GLY A 7 -35.35 12.59 11.49
CA GLY A 7 -36.61 12.10 12.08
C GLY A 7 -36.91 10.60 11.88
N GLN A 8 -36.03 9.83 11.24
CA GLN A 8 -36.17 8.36 11.14
C GLN A 8 -35.01 7.63 11.84
N SER A 9 -35.36 6.70 12.74
CA SER A 9 -34.40 5.78 13.34
C SER A 9 -33.95 4.75 12.32
N GLN A 10 -32.69 4.81 11.89
CA GLN A 10 -32.09 3.77 11.03
C GLN A 10 -31.42 2.68 11.87
N LYS A 11 -31.81 1.42 11.62
CA LYS A 11 -31.09 0.24 12.09
C LYS A 11 -30.28 -0.29 10.92
N GLN A 12 -28.98 -0.02 10.91
CA GLN A 12 -28.08 -0.45 9.86
C GLN A 12 -26.84 -1.12 10.47
N LEU A 13 -26.38 -2.20 9.85
CA LEU A 13 -25.04 -2.74 10.05
C LEU A 13 -24.08 -1.98 9.12
N VAL A 14 -23.06 -1.33 9.68
CA VAL A 14 -22.06 -0.61 8.89
C VAL A 14 -20.78 -1.43 8.83
N PRO A 15 -20.43 -2.04 7.68
CA PRO A 15 -19.20 -2.80 7.55
C PRO A 15 -17.98 -1.88 7.55
N GLY A 16 -16.80 -2.46 7.82
CA GLY A 16 -15.52 -1.80 7.60
C GLY A 16 -15.02 -0.82 8.67
N GLY A 17 -15.70 -0.72 9.82
CA GLY A 17 -15.42 0.20 10.93
C GLY A 17 -13.95 0.62 11.12
N MET A 18 -13.15 -0.18 11.85
CA MET A 18 -11.71 0.08 12.06
C MET A 18 -10.81 -0.49 10.98
N SER A 19 -11.34 -1.37 10.13
CA SER A 19 -10.66 -1.94 8.97
C SER A 19 -11.72 -2.52 8.04
N GLN A 20 -11.55 -2.30 6.75
CA GLN A 20 -12.41 -2.90 5.73
C GLN A 20 -12.25 -4.43 5.70
N SER A 21 -13.33 -5.15 5.43
CA SER A 21 -13.32 -6.60 5.30
C SER A 21 -12.52 -7.02 4.06
N ARG A 22 -11.75 -8.09 4.19
CA ARG A 22 -10.83 -8.59 3.17
C ARG A 22 -11.04 -10.07 2.96
N LEU A 23 -10.97 -10.49 1.70
CA LEU A 23 -10.85 -11.88 1.31
C LEU A 23 -9.60 -12.01 0.43
N GLY A 24 -8.75 -12.97 0.71
CA GLY A 24 -7.52 -13.11 -0.05
C GLY A 24 -6.76 -14.39 0.22
N VAL A 25 -5.77 -14.62 -0.63
CA VAL A 25 -4.84 -15.75 -0.55
C VAL A 25 -3.43 -15.20 -0.43
N ASN A 26 -2.69 -15.72 0.54
CA ASN A 26 -1.25 -15.53 0.66
C ASN A 26 -0.58 -16.86 0.38
N VAL A 27 0.44 -16.84 -0.49
CA VAL A 27 1.22 -18.03 -0.84
C VAL A 27 2.67 -17.78 -0.40
N THR A 28 3.27 -18.80 0.19
CA THR A 28 4.71 -18.86 0.44
C THR A 28 5.15 -20.29 0.17
N GLU A 29 6.02 -20.45 -0.81
CA GLU A 29 6.57 -21.73 -1.22
C GLU A 29 8.09 -21.70 -1.03
N ASP A 30 8.61 -22.72 -0.34
CA ASP A 30 10.05 -22.89 -0.16
C ASP A 30 10.64 -23.50 -1.43
N MET A 31 11.57 -22.77 -2.06
CA MET A 31 12.25 -23.20 -3.28
C MET A 31 13.62 -23.85 -2.97
N GLY A 32 13.98 -23.99 -1.70
CA GLY A 32 15.27 -24.48 -1.24
C GLY A 32 16.36 -23.40 -1.19
N GLY A 33 17.43 -23.67 -0.43
CA GLY A 33 18.60 -22.78 -0.37
C GLY A 33 18.31 -21.38 0.19
N GLY A 34 17.25 -21.22 0.99
CA GLY A 34 16.83 -19.91 1.54
C GLY A 34 15.98 -19.05 0.60
N LEU A 35 15.74 -19.50 -0.64
CA LEU A 35 14.87 -18.84 -1.61
C LEU A 35 13.40 -19.26 -1.40
N LYS A 36 12.48 -18.29 -1.48
CA LYS A 36 11.04 -18.54 -1.42
C LYS A 36 10.31 -17.83 -2.55
N ALA A 37 9.32 -18.50 -3.14
CA ALA A 37 8.31 -17.85 -3.97
C ALA A 37 7.16 -17.36 -3.08
N ILE A 38 6.67 -16.15 -3.37
CA ILE A 38 5.59 -15.52 -2.62
C ILE A 38 4.54 -14.97 -3.56
N ALA A 39 3.27 -15.01 -3.15
CA ALA A 39 2.19 -14.35 -3.86
C ALA A 39 1.13 -13.84 -2.89
N ASN A 40 0.42 -12.81 -3.32
CA ASN A 40 -0.72 -12.26 -2.60
C ASN A 40 -1.81 -11.85 -3.59
N MET A 41 -3.03 -12.19 -3.23
CA MET A 41 -4.24 -11.76 -3.90
C MET A 41 -5.24 -11.31 -2.83
N GLU A 42 -5.65 -10.04 -2.84
CA GLU A 42 -6.56 -9.43 -1.86
C GLU A 42 -7.73 -8.70 -2.56
N HIS A 43 -8.95 -9.09 -2.20
CA HIS A 43 -10.21 -8.44 -2.54
C HIS A 43 -10.83 -7.76 -1.29
N ARG A 44 -11.61 -6.69 -1.51
CA ARG A 44 -12.39 -6.02 -0.45
C ARG A 44 -13.88 -6.08 -0.72
N LEU A 45 -14.60 -6.55 0.28
CA LEU A 45 -16.05 -6.72 0.25
C LEU A 45 -16.72 -6.06 1.47
N ASN A 46 -18.00 -5.76 1.32
CA ASN A 46 -18.87 -5.32 2.39
C ASN A 46 -19.38 -6.57 3.10
N SER A 47 -19.05 -6.77 4.37
CA SER A 47 -19.36 -8.01 5.08
C SER A 47 -20.85 -8.23 5.34
N ASP A 48 -21.66 -7.18 5.27
CA ASP A 48 -23.11 -7.22 5.44
C ASP A 48 -23.86 -7.62 4.16
N THR A 49 -23.34 -7.24 2.99
CA THR A 49 -24.00 -7.42 1.68
C THR A 49 -23.26 -8.35 0.73
N GLY A 50 -22.00 -8.68 1.01
CA GLY A 50 -21.10 -9.39 0.09
C GLY A 50 -20.67 -8.58 -1.14
N ALA A 51 -21.15 -7.32 -1.27
CA ALA A 51 -20.86 -6.47 -2.41
C ALA A 51 -19.40 -5.98 -2.41
N ILE A 52 -18.89 -5.62 -3.60
CA ILE A 52 -17.57 -4.98 -3.73
C ILE A 52 -17.55 -3.69 -2.90
N ALA A 53 -16.50 -3.50 -2.11
CA ALA A 53 -16.41 -2.38 -1.17
C ALA A 53 -15.38 -1.30 -1.55
N ALA A 54 -14.74 -1.45 -2.70
CA ALA A 54 -13.81 -0.49 -3.28
C ALA A 54 -14.13 -0.25 -4.76
N ALA A 55 -13.58 0.80 -5.36
CA ALA A 55 -13.73 1.05 -6.81
C ALA A 55 -13.11 -0.10 -7.64
N ASP A 56 -12.04 -0.69 -7.14
CA ASP A 56 -11.32 -1.78 -7.82
C ASP A 56 -11.72 -3.13 -7.22
N PHE A 57 -11.91 -4.14 -8.09
CA PHE A 57 -12.16 -5.51 -7.63
C PHE A 57 -10.97 -6.07 -6.86
N TRP A 58 -9.74 -5.94 -7.37
CA TRP A 58 -8.54 -6.39 -6.68
C TRP A 58 -7.74 -5.24 -6.07
N ARG A 59 -7.39 -5.40 -4.80
CA ARG A 59 -6.63 -4.42 -4.02
C ARG A 59 -5.15 -4.74 -4.02
N GLN A 60 -4.77 -6.00 -4.01
CA GLN A 60 -3.40 -6.41 -4.24
C GLN A 60 -3.40 -7.69 -5.07
N VAL A 61 -2.55 -7.74 -6.09
CA VAL A 61 -2.29 -8.93 -6.89
C VAL A 61 -0.84 -8.87 -7.31
N TRP A 62 0.00 -9.64 -6.64
CA TRP A 62 1.43 -9.66 -6.96
C TRP A 62 2.04 -11.01 -6.67
N VAL A 63 3.13 -11.28 -7.36
CA VAL A 63 4.02 -12.43 -7.16
C VAL A 63 5.42 -11.92 -6.87
N GLY A 64 6.28 -12.73 -6.28
CA GLY A 64 7.64 -12.32 -5.96
C GLY A 64 8.54 -13.45 -5.53
N LEU A 65 9.81 -13.09 -5.39
CA LEU A 65 10.84 -13.93 -4.82
C LEU A 65 11.42 -13.24 -3.60
N GLN A 66 11.75 -14.00 -2.57
CA GLN A 66 12.44 -13.49 -1.39
C GLN A 66 13.54 -14.44 -0.91
N SER A 67 14.60 -13.87 -0.37
CA SER A 67 15.68 -14.56 0.33
C SER A 67 16.21 -13.66 1.45
N SER A 68 16.81 -14.27 2.47
CA SER A 68 17.59 -13.55 3.48
C SER A 68 18.78 -12.80 2.88
N ASP A 69 19.31 -13.27 1.75
CA ASP A 69 20.61 -12.81 1.23
C ASP A 69 20.47 -11.62 0.28
N PHE A 70 19.39 -11.56 -0.51
CA PHE A 70 19.15 -10.48 -1.46
C PHE A 70 17.88 -9.67 -1.16
N GLY A 71 17.09 -10.01 -0.13
CA GLY A 71 15.83 -9.34 0.15
C GLY A 71 14.67 -9.88 -0.71
N GLN A 72 13.77 -9.00 -1.13
CA GLN A 72 12.51 -9.35 -1.77
C GLN A 72 12.26 -8.53 -3.04
N ILE A 73 11.91 -9.20 -4.14
CA ILE A 73 11.43 -8.57 -5.37
C ILE A 73 9.98 -9.00 -5.64
N ARG A 74 9.10 -8.05 -5.94
CA ARG A 74 7.68 -8.28 -6.22
C ARG A 74 7.24 -7.61 -7.51
N LEU A 75 6.36 -8.27 -8.25
CA LEU A 75 5.77 -7.78 -9.49
C LEU A 75 4.25 -7.80 -9.41
N GLY A 76 3.59 -6.70 -9.77
CA GLY A 76 2.13 -6.62 -9.88
C GLY A 76 1.53 -5.38 -9.19
N ARG A 77 0.24 -5.46 -8.85
CA ARG A 77 -0.49 -4.40 -8.13
C ARG A 77 -0.27 -4.51 -6.64
N GLN A 78 0.38 -3.51 -6.05
CA GLN A 78 0.74 -3.51 -4.63
C GLN A 78 0.77 -2.08 -4.06
N TYR A 79 0.94 -1.97 -2.75
CA TYR A 79 1.10 -0.68 -2.08
C TYR A 79 2.30 0.09 -2.64
N ASN A 80 2.21 1.42 -2.62
CA ASN A 80 3.27 2.30 -3.08
C ASN A 80 4.23 2.71 -1.95
N ILE A 81 5.35 3.34 -2.30
CA ILE A 81 6.44 3.71 -1.39
C ILE A 81 5.95 4.62 -0.26
N LEU A 82 5.04 5.56 -0.54
CA LEU A 82 4.51 6.45 0.49
C LEU A 82 3.67 5.71 1.53
N PHE A 83 2.87 4.74 1.09
CA PHE A 83 2.12 3.87 2.00
C PHE A 83 3.06 3.03 2.86
N ASP A 84 4.12 2.47 2.26
CA ASP A 84 5.11 1.68 2.98
C ASP A 84 5.91 2.53 3.98
N ALA A 85 6.27 3.76 3.61
CA ALA A 85 6.96 4.72 4.48
C ALA A 85 6.13 5.04 5.73
N TYR A 86 4.86 5.38 5.54
CA TYR A 86 3.90 5.63 6.63
C TYR A 86 3.77 4.40 7.53
N THR A 87 3.40 3.26 6.95
CA THR A 87 3.06 2.06 7.70
C THR A 87 4.24 1.40 8.41
N SER A 88 5.45 1.56 7.89
CA SER A 88 6.66 1.03 8.51
C SER A 88 7.23 1.96 9.60
N THR A 89 6.87 3.25 9.61
CA THR A 89 7.60 4.23 10.42
C THR A 89 6.74 4.87 11.51
N PHE A 90 5.63 5.52 11.18
CA PHE A 90 4.91 6.40 12.13
C PHE A 90 3.39 6.17 12.15
N ALA A 91 2.93 5.06 11.59
CA ALA A 91 1.53 4.67 11.69
C ALA A 91 1.17 4.23 13.12
N SER A 92 0.30 4.99 13.79
CA SER A 92 -0.29 4.56 15.07
C SER A 92 -1.26 3.38 14.88
N PHE A 93 -1.89 3.29 13.70
CA PHE A 93 -2.73 2.15 13.30
C PHE A 93 -2.46 1.81 11.83
N ARG A 94 -1.82 0.67 11.59
CA ARG A 94 -1.29 0.27 10.26
C ARG A 94 -2.35 -0.07 9.21
N TYR A 95 -3.59 -0.36 9.62
CA TYR A 95 -4.66 -0.85 8.73
C TYR A 95 -6.00 -0.12 8.88
N SER A 96 -5.99 1.08 9.47
CA SER A 96 -7.18 1.92 9.57
C SER A 96 -7.70 2.30 8.18
N PRO A 97 -9.03 2.28 7.92
CA PRO A 97 -9.58 2.71 6.63
C PRO A 97 -9.33 4.20 6.40
N TYR A 98 -9.11 4.97 7.47
CA TYR A 98 -8.74 6.39 7.39
C TYR A 98 -7.35 6.64 6.79
N ILE A 99 -6.50 5.60 6.64
CA ILE A 99 -5.20 5.76 5.99
C ILE A 99 -5.37 6.22 4.55
N GLU A 100 -6.39 5.73 3.84
CA GLU A 100 -6.62 6.09 2.43
C GLU A 100 -7.55 7.29 2.25
N ALA A 101 -8.22 7.75 3.32
CA ALA A 101 -9.17 8.87 3.29
C ALA A 101 -8.62 10.17 3.93
N PHE A 102 -7.65 10.08 4.86
CA PHE A 102 -7.18 11.22 5.66
C PHE A 102 -5.67 11.46 5.58
N LYS A 103 -5.05 11.16 4.44
CA LYS A 103 -3.64 11.49 4.18
C LYS A 103 -3.52 12.17 2.82
N PRO A 104 -3.32 13.51 2.79
CA PRO A 104 -3.25 14.24 1.53
C PRO A 104 -2.16 13.67 0.63
N GLU A 105 -1.05 13.17 1.17
CA GLU A 105 0.03 12.55 0.40
C GLU A 105 -0.44 11.30 -0.36
N LEU A 106 -1.24 10.42 0.25
CA LEU A 106 -1.76 9.25 -0.48
C LEU A 106 -2.83 9.61 -1.51
N GLY A 107 -3.59 10.68 -1.28
CA GLY A 107 -4.55 11.21 -2.26
C GLY A 107 -3.87 11.95 -3.41
N MET A 108 -2.81 12.70 -3.12
CA MET A 108 -2.04 13.50 -4.06
C MET A 108 -1.11 12.61 -4.91
N ALA A 109 -0.62 11.49 -4.38
CA ALA A 109 0.10 10.46 -5.12
C ALA A 109 -0.80 9.56 -5.98
N LEU A 110 -2.02 10.02 -6.25
CA LEU A 110 -3.04 9.34 -7.04
C LEU A 110 -3.40 7.95 -6.50
N GLY A 111 -3.38 7.80 -5.16
CA GLY A 111 -3.79 6.60 -4.44
C GLY A 111 -2.65 5.90 -3.68
N ALA A 112 -3.02 4.91 -2.86
CA ALA A 112 -2.07 4.17 -2.01
C ALA A 112 -1.39 2.98 -2.70
N ARG A 113 -1.74 2.70 -3.97
CA ARG A 113 -1.29 1.51 -4.71
C ARG A 113 -1.04 1.88 -6.16
N GLN A 114 -0.18 1.11 -6.79
CA GLN A 114 0.08 1.23 -8.22
C GLN A 114 0.04 -0.14 -8.88
N SER A 115 -0.48 -0.17 -10.11
CA SER A 115 -0.43 -1.36 -10.97
C SER A 115 0.93 -1.45 -11.67
N ASN A 116 1.20 -2.60 -12.30
CA ASN A 116 2.39 -2.82 -13.14
C ASN A 116 3.71 -2.46 -12.46
N MET A 117 3.77 -2.68 -11.14
CA MET A 117 4.89 -2.27 -10.31
C MET A 117 5.88 -3.42 -10.18
N VAL A 118 7.16 -3.10 -10.37
CA VAL A 118 8.27 -3.85 -9.79
C VAL A 118 8.70 -3.14 -8.51
N LYS A 119 8.77 -3.88 -7.41
CA LYS A 119 9.22 -3.38 -6.11
C LYS A 119 10.32 -4.26 -5.56
N TYR A 120 11.37 -3.62 -5.07
CA TYR A 120 12.47 -4.27 -4.37
C TYR A 120 12.54 -3.77 -2.93
N LEU A 121 12.72 -4.70 -1.99
CA LEU A 121 12.87 -4.44 -0.56
C LEU A 121 14.12 -5.18 -0.07
N ALA A 122 14.99 -4.47 0.65
CA ALA A 122 16.14 -5.05 1.31
C ALA A 122 16.27 -4.51 2.73
N GLU A 123 16.71 -5.38 3.65
CA GLU A 123 16.95 -5.03 5.05
C GLU A 123 18.38 -5.43 5.42
N PHE A 124 19.14 -4.45 5.93
CA PHE A 124 20.54 -4.59 6.35
C PHE A 124 20.63 -4.21 7.83
N GLY A 125 20.33 -5.17 8.71
CA GLY A 125 20.18 -4.90 10.14
C GLY A 125 19.08 -3.87 10.39
N SER A 126 19.43 -2.71 10.95
CA SER A 126 18.47 -1.62 11.23
C SER A 126 18.07 -0.77 10.01
N LEU A 127 18.76 -0.92 8.88
CA LEU A 127 18.48 -0.17 7.66
C LEU A 127 17.51 -0.94 6.77
N ARG A 128 16.43 -0.29 6.35
CA ARG A 128 15.49 -0.79 5.35
C ARG A 128 15.51 0.13 4.14
N VAL A 129 15.63 -0.47 2.96
CA VAL A 129 15.59 0.19 1.67
C VAL A 129 14.46 -0.40 0.85
N GLU A 130 13.64 0.45 0.26
CA GLU A 130 12.67 0.04 -0.75
C GLU A 130 12.77 0.91 -1.99
N LEU A 131 12.60 0.28 -3.15
CA LEU A 131 12.56 0.94 -4.46
C LEU A 131 11.32 0.44 -5.20
N GLN A 132 10.67 1.34 -5.94
CA GLN A 132 9.58 0.97 -6.85
C GLN A 132 9.76 1.61 -8.22
N ALA A 133 9.27 0.90 -9.24
CA ALA A 133 8.99 1.45 -10.56
C ALA A 133 7.72 0.81 -11.12
N SER A 134 6.83 1.62 -11.69
CA SER A 134 5.61 1.16 -12.38
C SER A 134 5.64 1.55 -13.85
N ALA A 135 5.28 0.59 -14.71
CA ALA A 135 5.06 0.84 -16.13
C ALA A 135 3.63 1.34 -16.38
N GLY A 136 3.52 2.27 -17.33
CA GLY A 136 2.25 2.85 -17.74
C GLY A 136 1.56 2.07 -18.85
N GLU A 137 0.23 2.19 -18.89
CA GLU A 137 -0.65 1.63 -19.92
C GLU A 137 -1.35 2.72 -20.75
N GLY A 138 -1.14 4.00 -20.42
CA GLY A 138 -1.75 5.14 -21.11
C GLY A 138 -3.24 5.31 -20.84
N VAL A 139 -3.78 4.68 -19.79
CA VAL A 139 -5.20 4.77 -19.43
C VAL A 139 -5.49 6.11 -18.75
N PRO A 140 -6.37 6.96 -19.29
CA PRO A 140 -6.71 8.24 -18.66
C PRO A 140 -7.43 8.05 -17.32
N GLY A 141 -7.17 8.93 -16.37
CA GLY A 141 -7.86 8.96 -15.06
C GLY A 141 -7.34 7.96 -14.03
N VAL A 142 -6.29 7.20 -14.35
CA VAL A 142 -5.53 6.38 -13.39
C VAL A 142 -4.06 6.77 -13.43
N PRO A 143 -3.30 6.51 -12.36
CA PRO A 143 -1.85 6.59 -12.40
C PRO A 143 -1.27 5.79 -13.57
N ASP A 144 -0.31 6.37 -14.29
CA ASP A 144 0.34 5.72 -15.43
C ASP A 144 1.70 5.14 -15.01
N LYS A 145 2.70 6.00 -14.82
CA LYS A 145 4.06 5.58 -14.43
C LYS A 145 4.36 6.03 -13.02
N SER A 146 5.18 5.28 -12.31
CA SER A 146 5.69 5.75 -11.02
C SER A 146 7.14 5.33 -10.79
N ILE A 147 7.86 6.14 -10.02
CA ILE A 147 9.17 5.80 -9.47
C ILE A 147 9.24 6.32 -8.04
N GLY A 148 9.87 5.56 -7.15
CA GLY A 148 10.00 6.01 -5.77
C GLY A 148 10.99 5.19 -4.98
N GLY A 149 11.37 5.72 -3.84
CA GLY A 149 12.26 5.05 -2.90
C GLY A 149 11.99 5.46 -1.46
N LEU A 150 12.31 4.54 -0.54
CA LEU A 150 12.21 4.71 0.91
C LEU A 150 13.53 4.28 1.52
N LEU A 151 14.04 5.10 2.44
CA LEU A 151 15.08 4.74 3.40
C LEU A 151 14.49 4.87 4.80
N ARG A 152 14.62 3.81 5.61
CA ARG A 152 14.21 3.80 7.01
C ARG A 152 15.33 3.25 7.88
N TYR A 153 15.57 3.87 9.03
CA TYR A 153 16.56 3.43 10.00
C TYR A 153 15.95 3.31 11.39
N ALA A 154 16.18 2.16 12.05
CA ALA A 154 15.74 1.89 13.41
C ALA A 154 16.89 2.05 14.42
N MET A 155 16.63 2.80 15.50
CA MET A 155 17.60 3.17 16.54
C MET A 155 17.01 2.89 17.92
N GLY A 156 17.02 1.62 18.33
CA GLY A 156 16.38 1.19 19.58
C GLY A 156 14.88 1.53 19.56
N PRO A 157 14.38 2.39 20.48
CA PRO A 157 12.96 2.77 20.51
C PRO A 157 12.56 3.76 19.42
N PHE A 158 13.52 4.37 18.71
CA PHE A 158 13.25 5.35 17.66
C PHE A 158 13.29 4.73 16.27
N ALA A 159 12.52 5.28 15.34
CA ALA A 159 12.69 5.05 13.92
C ALA A 159 12.54 6.35 13.14
N VAL A 160 13.32 6.51 12.06
CA VAL A 160 13.22 7.61 11.11
C VAL A 160 13.13 7.06 9.70
N ALA A 161 12.34 7.71 8.85
CA ALA A 161 12.27 7.40 7.43
C ALA A 161 12.20 8.65 6.57
N GLY A 162 12.78 8.56 5.38
CA GLY A 162 12.59 9.48 4.27
C GLY A 162 12.14 8.72 3.04
N ALA A 163 11.14 9.24 2.33
CA ALA A 163 10.62 8.65 1.11
C ALA A 163 10.36 9.71 0.04
N TYR A 164 10.56 9.31 -1.21
CA TYR A 164 10.22 10.08 -2.40
C TYR A 164 9.37 9.23 -3.33
N GLN A 165 8.36 9.83 -3.96
CA GLN A 165 7.61 9.21 -5.02
C GLN A 165 7.22 10.22 -6.09
N GLU A 166 7.42 9.86 -7.35
CA GLU A 166 6.88 10.54 -8.51
C GLU A 166 5.84 9.64 -9.16
N VAL A 167 4.68 10.20 -9.48
CA VAL A 167 3.62 9.54 -10.25
C VAL A 167 3.32 10.42 -11.47
N GLN A 168 3.26 9.80 -12.64
CA GLN A 168 2.90 10.43 -13.88
C GLN A 168 1.52 9.96 -14.32
N GLU A 169 0.68 10.88 -14.77
CA GLU A 169 -0.60 10.61 -15.41
C GLU A 169 -0.42 10.35 -16.91
N ALA A 170 -1.37 9.64 -17.53
CA ALA A 170 -1.33 9.36 -18.97
C ALA A 170 -1.27 10.63 -19.84
N ALA A 171 -1.87 11.73 -19.37
CA ALA A 171 -1.83 13.04 -20.04
C ALA A 171 -0.47 13.77 -19.90
N GLY A 172 0.49 13.19 -19.20
CA GLY A 172 1.85 13.71 -19.02
C GLY A 172 2.08 14.50 -17.74
N GLY A 173 1.02 14.84 -16.99
CA GLY A 173 1.10 15.50 -15.69
C GLY A 173 1.91 14.67 -14.69
N LYS A 174 2.67 15.34 -13.81
CA LYS A 174 3.50 14.69 -12.80
C LYS A 174 3.18 15.22 -11.41
N VAL A 175 2.98 14.31 -10.47
CA VAL A 175 2.93 14.61 -9.04
C VAL A 175 4.17 14.07 -8.37
N LYS A 176 4.81 14.89 -7.55
CA LYS A 176 6.02 14.54 -6.82
C LYS A 176 5.78 14.75 -5.33
N GLU A 177 6.18 13.77 -4.55
CA GLU A 177 5.96 13.77 -3.12
C GLU A 177 7.19 13.36 -2.36
N ASN A 178 7.38 14.02 -1.22
CA ASN A 178 8.41 13.73 -0.26
C ASN A 178 7.73 13.50 1.08
N LEU A 179 8.18 12.49 1.81
CA LEU A 179 7.66 12.15 3.13
C LEU A 179 8.84 11.94 4.08
N ILE A 180 8.76 12.57 5.25
CA ILE A 180 9.69 12.34 6.37
C ILE A 180 8.85 11.93 7.57
N GLY A 181 9.25 10.84 8.21
CA GLY A 181 8.54 10.24 9.33
C GLY A 181 9.48 9.92 10.47
N VAL A 182 9.03 10.16 11.70
CA VAL A 182 9.75 9.77 12.93
C VAL A 182 8.76 9.12 13.89
N SER A 183 9.20 8.11 14.61
CA SER A 183 8.45 7.51 15.71
C SER A 183 9.35 7.18 16.90
N TYR A 184 8.69 7.03 18.05
CA TYR A 184 9.26 6.60 19.31
C TYR A 184 8.25 5.66 19.99
N THR A 185 8.72 4.57 20.57
CA THR A 185 7.90 3.56 21.25
C THR A 185 8.47 3.21 22.62
#